data_AF-C4Y4M2-F1
#
_entry.id   AF-C4Y4M2-F1
#
_cell.length_a   1.000
_cell.length_b   1.000
_cell.length_c   1.000
_cell.angle_alpha   90.00
_cell.angle_beta   90.00
_cell.angle_gamma   90.00
#
_symmetry.space_group_name_H-M   'P 1'
#
loop_
_entity.id
_entity.type
_entity.pdbx_description
1 polymer ?
#
loop_
_entity_poly.entity_id
_entity_poly.type
_entity_poly.pdbx_seq_one_letter_code
_entity_poly.pdbx_strand_id
1 'polypeptide(L)' 'MDPQRVIRLQKLYQNSNKELWLRGPRSKLLVYPFYALFTVSTCCSLYYTGRAVAGLKDE' A
#
# COMPACT_ATOMS: atom_id res chain seq x y z
N MET A 1 -4.97 24.80 -13.51
CA MET A 1 -5.78 23.86 -12.70
C MET A 1 -7.20 23.91 -13.24
N ASP A 2 -7.73 22.80 -13.74
CA ASP A 2 -9.13 22.74 -14.19
C ASP A 2 -10.07 22.61 -12.98
N PRO A 3 -10.91 23.62 -12.67
CA PRO A 3 -11.83 23.57 -11.52
C PRO A 3 -12.84 22.41 -11.62
N GLN A 4 -13.20 21.99 -12.84
CA GLN A 4 -14.13 20.89 -13.09
C GLN A 4 -13.57 19.55 -12.58
N ARG A 5 -12.25 19.39 -12.63
CA ARG A 5 -11.56 18.20 -12.11
C ARG A 5 -11.74 18.07 -10.60
N VAL A 6 -11.64 19.17 -9.86
CA VAL A 6 -11.79 19.16 -8.39
C VAL A 6 -13.21 18.75 -8.01
N ILE A 7 -14.23 19.35 -8.63
CA ILE A 7 -15.64 19.02 -8.36
C ILE A 7 -15.93 17.54 -8.69
N ARG A 8 -15.37 17.03 -9.79
CA ARG A 8 -15.51 15.61 -10.17
C ARG A 8 -14.91 14.67 -9.14
N LEU A 9 -13.72 15.00 -8.62
CA LEU A 9 -13.07 14.22 -7.58
C LEU A 9 -13.83 14.30 -6.26
N GLN A 10 -14.34 15.48 -5.88
CA GLN A 10 -15.19 15.63 -4.69
C GLN A 10 -16.42 14.71 -4.77
N LYS A 11 -17.16 14.73 -5.89
CA LYS A 11 -18.31 13.84 -6.10
C LYS A 11 -17.91 12.36 -6.03
N LEU A 12 -16.80 11.97 -6.66
CA LEU A 12 -16.30 10.59 -6.64
C LEU A 12 -15.95 10.12 -5.22
N TYR A 13 -15.25 10.97 -4.45
CA TYR A 13 -14.77 10.62 -3.12
C TYR A 13 -15.85 10.72 -2.04
N GLN A 14 -16.84 11.60 -2.20
CA GLN A 14 -17.95 11.75 -1.26
C GLN A 14 -19.04 10.69 -1.48
N ASN A 15 -19.22 10.19 -2.71
CA ASN A 15 -20.25 9.19 -3.04
C ASN A 15 -19.73 7.74 -2.96
N SER A 16 -18.77 7.45 -2.08
CA SER A 16 -18.19 6.11 -1.95
C SER A 16 -18.05 5.69 -0.50
N ASN A 17 -18.52 4.48 -0.20
CA ASN A 17 -18.34 3.82 1.10
C ASN A 17 -16.98 3.12 1.24
N LYS A 18 -16.10 3.19 0.24
CA LYS A 18 -14.74 2.61 0.31
C LYS A 18 -13.87 3.41 1.27
N GLU A 19 -12.76 2.83 1.71
CA GLU A 19 -11.71 3.53 2.46
C GLU A 19 -11.08 4.61 1.58
N LEU A 20 -10.68 5.72 2.20
CA LEU A 20 -10.19 6.91 1.49
C LEU A 20 -9.08 6.58 0.47
N TRP A 21 -8.15 5.70 0.84
CA TRP A 21 -7.02 5.30 -0.01
C TRP A 21 -7.41 4.40 -1.20
N LEU A 22 -8.61 3.81 -1.21
CA LEU A 22 -9.15 2.98 -2.31
C LEU A 22 -10.21 3.69 -3.18
N ARG A 23 -10.59 4.93 -2.84
CA ARG A 23 -11.61 5.68 -3.59
C ARG A 23 -11.16 6.14 -4.98
N GLY A 24 -9.85 6.33 -5.16
CA GLY A 24 -9.30 6.80 -6.43
C GLY A 24 -9.44 5.77 -7.56
N PRO A 25 -9.62 6.20 -8.83
CA PRO A 25 -9.80 5.27 -9.95
C PRO A 25 -8.56 4.42 -10.23
N ARG A 26 -7.36 4.94 -9.90
CA ARG A 26 -6.08 4.23 -10.04
C ARG A 26 -5.53 3.72 -8.70
N SER A 27 -6.29 3.83 -7.61
CA SER A 27 -5.84 3.46 -6.27
C SER A 27 -5.40 2.01 -6.19
N LYS A 28 -6.18 1.07 -6.75
CA LYS A 28 -5.88 -0.36 -6.73
C LYS A 28 -4.52 -0.71 -7.35
N LEU A 29 -4.19 -0.04 -8.45
CA LEU A 29 -2.90 -0.24 -9.15
C LEU A 29 -1.70 0.27 -8.34
N LEU A 30 -1.91 1.13 -7.34
CA LEU A 30 -0.86 1.60 -6.43
C LEU A 30 -0.83 0.79 -5.13
N VAL A 31 -2.00 0.58 -4.53
CA VAL A 31 -2.15 -0.01 -3.20
C VAL A 31 -1.78 -1.49 -3.19
N TYR A 32 -2.17 -2.26 -4.20
CA TYR A 32 -1.88 -3.70 -4.25
C TYR A 32 -0.38 -4.02 -4.40
N PRO A 33 0.36 -3.43 -5.36
CA PRO A 33 1.80 -3.66 -5.42
C PRO A 33 2.52 -3.10 -4.19
N PHE A 34 2.05 -1.99 -3.61
CA PHE A 34 2.59 -1.50 -2.34
C PHE A 34 2.50 -2.56 -1.24
N TYR A 35 1.33 -3.15 -1.01
CA TYR A 35 1.17 -4.18 0.02
C TYR A 35 1.96 -5.45 -0.28
N ALA A 36 2.08 -5.85 -1.54
CA ALA A 36 2.93 -6.97 -1.94
C ALA A 36 4.40 -6.72 -1.56
N LEU A 37 4.95 -5.58 -1.97
CA LEU A 37 6.34 -5.21 -1.67
C LEU A 37 6.58 -5.03 -0.17
N PHE A 38 5.66 -4.37 0.53
CA PHE A 38 5.73 -4.16 1.97
C PHE A 38 5.73 -5.49 2.74
N THR A 39 4.90 -6.44 2.33
CA THR A 39 4.80 -7.74 2.99
C THR A 39 6.10 -8.52 2.79
N VAL A 40 6.61 -8.59 1.55
CA VAL A 40 7.86 -9.30 1.24
C VAL A 40 9.03 -8.70 2.01
N SER A 41 9.20 -7.37 1.97
CA SER A 41 10.32 -6.72 2.65
C SER A 41 10.27 -6.96 4.17
N THR A 42 9.10 -6.80 4.78
CA THR A 42 8.90 -6.99 6.22
C THR A 42 9.17 -8.44 6.62
N CYS A 43 8.62 -9.42 5.88
CA CYS A 43 8.82 -10.84 6.16
C CYS A 43 10.30 -11.24 6.02
N CYS A 44 10.99 -10.77 4.98
CA CYS A 44 12.42 -11.04 4.80
C CYS A 44 13.24 -10.49 5.97
N SER A 45 13.01 -9.23 6.37
CA SER A 45 13.73 -8.64 7.50
C SER A 45 13.48 -9.40 8.81
N LEU A 46 12.22 -9.76 9.10
CA LEU A 46 11.89 -10.51 10.30
C LEU A 46 12.47 -11.92 10.29
N TYR A 47 12.50 -12.59 9.13
CA TYR A 47 13.12 -13.91 8.98
C TYR A 47 14.60 -13.88 9.33
N TYR A 48 15.38 -12.97 8.74
CA TYR A 48 16.80 -12.85 9.04
C TYR A 48 17.07 -12.35 10.46
N THR A 49 16.20 -11.49 11.01
CA THR A 49 16.28 -11.08 12.41
C THR A 49 16.10 -12.28 13.34
N GLY A 50 15.11 -13.13 13.08
CA GLY A 50 14.88 -14.36 13.85
C GLY A 50 16.08 -15.31 13.78
N ARG A 51 16.68 -15.48 12.59
CA ARG A 51 17.91 -16.27 12.43
C ARG A 51 19.09 -15.67 13.18
N ALA A 52 19.26 -14.35 13.14
CA ALA A 52 20.31 -13.65 13.89
C ALA A 52 20.18 -13.85 15.41
N VAL A 53 18.96 -13.76 15.94
CA VAL A 53 18.68 -14.04 17.37
C VAL A 53 18.99 -15.50 17.72
N ALA A 54 18.68 -16.44 16.82
CA ALA A 54 19.02 -17.86 16.99
C ALA A 54 20.51 -18.19 16.76
N GLY A 55 21.34 -17.21 16.38
CA GLY A 55 22.76 -17.42 16.06
C GLY A 55 23.01 -18.17 14.75
N LEU A 56 21.96 -18.37 13.92
CA LEU A 56 22.04 -19.06 12.64
C LEU A 56 22.55 -18.10 11.57
N LYS A 57 23.86 -18.16 11.31
CA LYS A 57 24.49 -17.42 10.21
C LYS A 57 24.06 -18.02 8.87
N ASP A 58 24.06 -17.19 7.84
CA ASP A 58 24.18 -17.70 6.47
C ASP A 58 25.63 -18.18 6.26
N GLU A 59 25.80 -19.15 5.37
CA GLU A 59 27.10 -19.78 5.07
C GLU A 59 28.21 -18.75 4.78
#